data_AF-A0A239B4I5-F1
#
_entry.id   AF-A0A239B4I5-F1
#
_cell.length_a   1.000
_cell.length_b   1.000
_cell.length_c   1.000
_cell.angle_alpha   90.00
_cell.angle_beta   90.00
_cell.angle_gamma   90.00
#
_symmetry.space_group_name_H-M   'P 1'
#
loop_
_entity.id
_entity.type
_entity.pdbx_description
1 polymer ?
#
loop_
_entity_poly.entity_id
_entity_poly.type
_entity_poly.pdbx_seq_one_letter_code
_entity_poly.pdbx_strand_id
1 'polypeptide(L)'
;MKTLVVLGSPNSEDGSLGYTALDRLDYCKAIFEPKNNYIICTGGFGAHFNTTSKAHANYAMKYLMDKRVESQSFLEPALSGNTVEDAVMTKKKY
;
A
#
# COMPACT_ATOMS: atom_id res chain seq x y z
N MET A 1 2.50 -4.48 -19.08
CA MET A 1 2.95 -4.46 -17.69
C MET A 1 2.30 -3.27 -17.01
N LYS A 2 1.51 -3.48 -15.95
CA LYS A 2 0.83 -2.42 -15.21
C LYS A 2 1.28 -2.42 -13.76
N THR A 3 1.23 -1.25 -13.14
CA THR A 3 1.45 -1.11 -11.70
C THR A 3 0.16 -0.63 -11.06
N LEU A 4 -0.33 -1.39 -10.08
CA LEU A 4 -1.46 -1.02 -9.26
C LEU A 4 -0.93 -0.21 -8.08
N VAL A 5 -1.33 1.05 -7.99
CA VAL A 5 -0.99 1.92 -6.86
C VAL A 5 -2.13 1.86 -5.85
N VAL A 6 -1.85 1.36 -4.65
CA VAL A 6 -2.82 1.29 -3.56
C VAL A 6 -2.60 2.46 -2.62
N LEU A 7 -3.53 3.41 -2.65
CA LEU A 7 -3.48 4.61 -1.82
C LEU A 7 -3.66 4.28 -0.34
N GLY A 8 -2.75 4.77 0.50
CA GLY A 8 -2.82 4.63 1.94
C GLY A 8 -4.08 5.23 2.57
N SER A 9 -4.44 4.72 3.75
CA SER A 9 -5.53 5.24 4.60
C SER A 9 -5.14 5.07 6.07
N PRO A 10 -5.73 5.80 7.03
CA PRO A 10 -5.29 5.68 8.41
C PRO A 10 -5.32 4.24 8.96
N ASN A 11 -4.37 3.94 9.84
CA ASN A 11 -4.38 2.75 10.67
C ASN A 11 -4.39 3.13 12.16
N SER A 12 -4.85 2.20 13.00
CA SER A 12 -4.80 2.34 14.45
C SER A 12 -3.37 2.32 14.98
N GLU A 13 -3.18 2.72 16.24
CA GLU A 13 -1.87 2.80 16.93
C GLU A 13 -1.18 1.43 17.09
N ASP A 14 -1.93 0.34 17.00
CA ASP A 14 -1.44 -1.04 17.00
C ASP A 14 -1.04 -1.55 15.58
N GLY A 15 -1.27 -0.73 14.55
CA GLY A 15 -1.05 -1.09 13.14
C GLY A 15 -2.24 -1.78 12.47
N SER A 16 -3.40 -1.90 13.14
CA SER A 16 -4.62 -2.40 12.52
C SER A 16 -5.09 -1.47 11.41
N LEU A 17 -5.22 -2.00 10.19
CA LEU A 17 -5.65 -1.24 9.01
C LEU A 17 -7.12 -0.82 9.14
N GLY A 18 -7.43 0.45 8.86
CA GLY A 18 -8.80 0.93 8.83
C GLY A 18 -9.62 0.36 7.67
N TYR A 19 -10.95 0.43 7.78
CA TYR A 19 -11.89 -0.12 6.78
C TYR A 19 -11.57 0.32 5.34
N THR A 20 -11.31 1.61 5.12
CA THR A 20 -10.97 2.14 3.79
C THR A 20 -9.68 1.54 3.23
N ALA A 21 -8.67 1.27 4.07
CA ALA A 21 -7.46 0.58 3.63
C ALA A 21 -7.78 -0.86 3.23
N LEU A 22 -8.55 -1.57 4.06
CA LEU A 22 -8.95 -2.95 3.81
C LEU A 22 -9.75 -3.09 2.51
N ASP A 23 -10.74 -2.25 2.27
CA ASP A 23 -11.55 -2.26 1.04
C ASP A 23 -10.69 -2.07 -0.22
N ARG A 24 -9.73 -1.14 -0.17
CA ARG A 24 -8.80 -0.90 -1.29
C ARG A 24 -7.88 -2.07 -1.52
N LEU A 25 -7.37 -2.70 -0.46
CA LEU A 25 -6.49 -3.86 -0.55
C LEU A 25 -7.24 -5.08 -1.07
N ASP A 26 -8.48 -5.27 -0.62
CA ASP A 26 -9.35 -6.36 -1.08
C ASP A 26 -9.69 -6.21 -2.55
N TYR A 27 -10.04 -4.99 -2.97
CA TYR A 27 -10.26 -4.70 -4.38
C TYR A 27 -8.99 -4.89 -5.20
N CYS A 28 -7.84 -4.39 -4.73
CA CYS A 28 -6.54 -4.60 -5.36
C CYS A 28 -6.26 -6.10 -5.56
N LYS A 29 -6.45 -6.93 -4.52
CA LYS A 29 -6.28 -8.38 -4.61
C LYS A 29 -7.21 -9.03 -5.63
N ALA A 30 -8.44 -8.55 -5.75
CA ALA A 30 -9.45 -9.08 -6.65
C ALA A 30 -9.11 -8.81 -8.13
N ILE A 31 -8.51 -7.66 -8.42
CA ILE A 31 -8.15 -7.26 -9.79
C ILE A 31 -6.68 -7.55 -10.15
N PHE A 32 -5.87 -7.97 -9.19
CA PHE A 32 -4.44 -8.20 -9.41
C PHE A 32 -4.19 -9.49 -10.20
N GLU A 33 -3.60 -9.33 -11.39
CA GLU A 33 -3.11 -10.42 -12.21
C GLU A 33 -1.58 -10.53 -12.11
N PRO A 34 -1.02 -11.62 -11.55
CA PRO A 34 0.41 -11.71 -11.23
C PRO A 34 1.33 -11.79 -12.45
N LYS A 35 0.81 -12.18 -13.62
CA LYS A 35 1.61 -12.28 -14.84
C LYS A 35 1.91 -10.88 -15.40
N ASN A 36 3.10 -10.37 -15.11
CA ASN A 36 3.64 -9.09 -15.59
C ASN A 36 2.94 -7.83 -15.04
N ASN A 37 2.38 -7.89 -13.83
CA ASN A 37 1.93 -6.68 -13.12
C ASN A 37 2.56 -6.61 -11.73
N TYR A 38 2.61 -5.39 -11.20
CA TYR A 38 3.14 -5.12 -9.88
C TYR A 38 2.18 -4.31 -9.03
N ILE A 39 2.42 -4.32 -7.72
CA ILE A 39 1.70 -3.53 -6.73
C ILE A 39 2.67 -2.57 -6.06
N ILE A 40 2.27 -1.31 -5.91
CA ILE A 40 2.91 -0.35 -5.00
C ILE A 40 1.90 -0.04 -3.90
N CYS A 41 2.23 -0.40 -2.68
CA CYS A 41 1.53 0.11 -1.50
C CYS A 41 2.12 1.46 -1.12
N THR A 42 1.25 2.44 -0.81
CA THR A 42 1.67 3.77 -0.39
C THR A 42 1.30 4.06 1.06
N GLY A 43 1.86 5.13 1.62
CA GLY A 43 1.56 5.61 2.96
C GLY A 43 2.71 5.43 3.94
N GLY A 44 3.11 6.54 4.57
CA GLY A 44 4.16 6.66 5.56
C GLY A 44 3.60 6.78 6.97
N PHE A 45 3.95 7.87 7.65
CA PHE A 45 3.61 8.18 9.04
C PHE A 45 2.84 9.50 9.14
N GLY A 46 2.06 9.69 10.21
CA GLY A 46 1.41 10.97 10.51
C GLY A 46 0.53 10.92 11.75
N ALA A 47 0.43 12.04 12.48
CA ALA A 47 -0.27 12.13 13.77
C ALA A 47 -1.74 11.72 13.72
N HIS A 48 -2.39 11.88 12.57
CA HIS A 48 -3.79 11.48 12.33
C HIS A 48 -3.92 10.40 11.24
N PHE A 49 -2.82 9.73 10.90
CA PHE A 49 -2.75 8.75 9.81
C PHE A 49 -2.14 7.43 10.27
N ASN A 50 -0.89 7.46 10.73
CA ASN A 50 -0.17 6.29 11.20
C ASN A 50 0.90 6.73 12.22
N THR A 51 0.66 6.43 13.49
CA THR A 51 1.55 6.76 14.62
C THR A 51 2.41 5.58 15.06
N THR A 52 2.39 4.48 14.32
CA THR A 52 3.14 3.26 14.64
C THR A 52 4.64 3.41 14.31
N SER A 53 5.43 2.36 14.60
CA SER A 53 6.86 2.30 14.27
C SER A 53 7.17 1.85 12.84
N LYS A 54 6.16 1.45 12.04
CA LYS A 54 6.33 1.03 10.65
C LYS A 54 5.46 1.87 9.72
N ALA A 55 5.87 2.03 8.47
CA ALA A 55 5.07 2.79 7.52
C ALA A 55 3.75 2.06 7.20
N HIS A 56 2.69 2.80 6.88
CA HIS A 56 1.39 2.23 6.53
C HIS A 56 1.52 1.21 5.39
N ALA A 57 2.36 1.52 4.39
CA ALA A 57 2.66 0.64 3.26
C ALA A 57 3.17 -0.75 3.70
N ASN A 58 3.90 -0.87 4.82
CA ASN A 58 4.35 -2.16 5.32
C ASN A 58 3.19 -3.04 5.82
N TYR A 59 2.21 -2.44 6.50
CA TYR A 59 1.01 -3.15 6.94
C TYR A 59 0.15 -3.58 5.75
N ALA A 60 0.00 -2.70 4.76
CA ALA A 60 -0.70 -2.99 3.51
C ALA A 60 -0.06 -4.15 2.72
N MET A 61 1.27 -4.15 2.57
CA MET A 61 2.01 -5.25 1.93
C MET A 61 1.80 -6.56 2.70
N LYS A 62 1.96 -6.53 4.04
CA LYS A 62 1.74 -7.71 4.88
C LYS A 62 0.34 -8.28 4.70
N TYR A 63 -0.69 -7.43 4.69
CA TYR A 63 -2.07 -7.87 4.51
C TYR A 63 -2.28 -8.58 3.16
N LEU A 64 -1.75 -8.03 2.07
CA LEU A 64 -1.82 -8.66 0.75
C LEU A 64 -1.01 -9.97 0.67
N MET A 65 0.14 -10.04 1.33
CA MET A 65 0.94 -11.26 1.44
C MET A 65 0.21 -12.36 2.23
N ASP A 66 -0.46 -11.99 3.33
CA ASP A 66 -1.31 -12.90 4.09
C ASP A 66 -2.49 -13.42 3.22
N LYS A 67 -2.91 -12.63 2.22
CA LYS A 67 -3.86 -13.00 1.15
C LYS A 67 -3.22 -13.64 -0.09
N ARG A 68 -2.02 -14.22 0.04
CA ARG A 68 -1.31 -14.99 -1.00
C ARG A 68 -0.82 -14.17 -2.21
N VAL A 69 -0.62 -12.86 -2.06
CA VAL A 69 0.18 -12.10 -3.02
C VAL A 69 1.66 -12.36 -2.74
N GLU A 70 2.41 -12.77 -3.77
CA GLU A 70 3.82 -13.09 -3.62
C GLU A 70 4.66 -11.83 -3.40
N SER A 71 5.73 -11.92 -2.60
CA SER A 71 6.60 -10.78 -2.30
C SER A 71 7.23 -10.14 -3.56
N GLN A 72 7.48 -10.95 -4.59
CA GLN A 72 8.02 -10.50 -5.89
C GLN A 72 7.03 -9.67 -6.72
N SER A 73 5.74 -9.68 -6.37
CA SER A 73 4.73 -8.84 -7.01
C SER A 73 4.75 -7.39 -6.51
N PHE A 74 5.49 -7.10 -5.44
CA PHE A 74 5.55 -5.76 -4.88
C PHE A 74 6.79 -5.02 -5.38
N LEU A 75 6.57 -3.76 -5.71
CA LEU A 75 7.64 -2.79 -5.86
C LEU A 75 7.92 -2.13 -4.50
N GLU A 76 9.07 -1.46 -4.40
CA GLU A 76 9.47 -0.74 -3.19
C GLU A 76 8.37 0.24 -2.74
N PRO A 77 7.95 0.21 -1.45
CA PRO A 77 6.86 1.03 -0.95
C PRO A 77 7.14 2.53 -1.15
N ALA A 78 6.09 3.27 -1.50
CA ALA A 78 6.16 4.73 -1.60
C ALA A 78 5.80 5.34 -0.23
N LEU A 79 6.82 5.82 0.48
CA LEU A 79 6.67 6.45 1.80
C LEU A 79 6.17 7.89 1.64
N SER A 80 4.86 8.04 1.50
CA SER A 80 4.18 9.31 1.30
C SER A 80 3.44 9.79 2.55
N GLY A 81 3.37 11.10 2.75
CA GLY A 81 2.52 11.70 3.77
C GLY A 81 1.10 12.03 3.28
N ASN A 82 0.87 12.05 1.96
CA ASN A 82 -0.43 12.40 1.36
C ASN A 82 -0.61 11.85 -0.07
N THR A 83 -1.85 11.92 -0.57
CA THR A 83 -2.27 11.43 -1.90
C THR A 83 -1.56 12.12 -3.08
N VAL A 84 -1.12 13.37 -2.93
CA VAL A 84 -0.39 14.09 -3.99
C VAL A 84 1.04 13.53 -4.10
N GLU A 85 1.66 13.28 -2.96
CA GLU A 85 2.96 12.62 -2.85
C GLU A 85 2.93 11.19 -3.38
N ASP A 86 1.83 10.45 -3.17
CA ASP A 86 1.61 9.13 -3.80
C ASP A 86 1.80 9.21 -5.31
N ALA A 87 1.06 10.10 -5.96
CA ALA A 87 1.06 10.24 -7.42
C ALA A 87 2.39 10.74 -7.99
N VAL A 88 3.07 11.64 -7.28
CA VAL A 88 4.36 12.21 -7.72
C VAL A 88 5.50 11.21 -7.54
N MET A 89 5.54 10.48 -6.43
CA MET A 89 6.60 9.51 -6.15
C MET A 89 6.49 8.27 -7.04
N THR A 90 5.27 7.80 -7.34
CA THR A 90 5.10 6.66 -8.26
C THR A 90 5.50 6.99 -9.69
N LYS A 91 5.32 8.25 -10.14
CA LYS A 91 5.70 8.70 -11.49
C LYS A 91 7.21 8.93 -11.67
N LYS A 92 7.96 9.20 -10.60
CA LYS A 92 9.41 9.42 -10.68
C LYS A 92 10.23 8.13 -10.68
N LYS A 93 9.66 7.04 -10.19
CA LYS A 93 10.38 5.80 -9.89
C LYS A 93 10.17 4.70 -10.94
N TYR A 94 9.11 4.81 -11.75
CA TYR A 94 8.67 3.85 -12.78
C TYR A 94 8.01 4.59 -13.95
#